data_AF-V9EBX5-F1
#
_entry.id   AF-V9EBX5-F1
#
_cell.length_a   1.000
_cell.length_b   1.000
_cell.length_c   1.000
_cell.angle_alpha   90.00
_cell.angle_beta   90.00
_cell.angle_gamma   90.00
#
_symmetry.space_group_name_H-M   'P 1'
#
loop_
_entity.id
_entity.type
_entity.pdbx_description
1 polymer ?
#
loop_
_entity_poly.entity_id
_entity_poly.type
_entity_poly.pdbx_seq_one_letter_code
_entity_poly.pdbx_strand_id
1 'polypeptide(L)'
;MSTFTLSIFNLFGGFVMAKNVIPDWLIWVYWFVPDSWTLRGLCVNQYRAAKFDVCVYDGVDYCSEYNMKMGEYLLKQYAVPSGHSWVCIDIIYLCCIYAFFMGLGAFVLEYKRYDGPTTISLKPKHEANDNETDSTDSYVLATTPKHSGTMSGSGSPMGEVVLDVPRREKVFTPVTIAFQDLHYFVPKPGNPKESLELLKG
;
A
#
# COMPACT_ATOMS: atom_id res chain seq x y z
N MET A 1 10.11 7.92 10.98
CA MET A 1 9.08 8.31 11.97
C MET A 1 8.02 7.21 12.18
N SER A 2 7.61 6.45 11.14
CA SER A 2 6.60 5.38 11.27
C SER A 2 7.00 4.19 12.15
N THR A 3 8.29 3.88 12.30
CA THR A 3 8.73 2.73 13.12
C THR A 3 8.49 2.95 14.61
N PHE A 4 8.73 4.18 15.10
CA PHE A 4 8.50 4.53 16.51
C PHE A 4 7.03 4.42 16.90
N THR A 5 6.11 4.87 16.03
CA THR A 5 4.67 4.76 16.27
C THR A 5 4.20 3.30 16.31
N LEU A 6 4.75 2.44 15.44
CA LEU A 6 4.46 1.01 15.45
C LEU A 6 4.95 0.33 16.74
N SER A 7 6.13 0.71 17.25
CA SER A 7 6.64 0.17 18.52
C SER A 7 5.73 0.52 19.70
N ILE A 8 5.21 1.75 19.75
CA ILE A 8 4.26 2.16 20.78
C ILE A 8 2.97 1.34 20.69
N PHE A 9 2.41 1.17 19.51
CA PHE A 9 1.19 0.36 19.34
C PHE A 9 1.40 -1.10 19.73
N ASN A 10 2.54 -1.70 19.38
CA ASN A 10 2.87 -3.06 19.80
C ASN A 10 3.04 -3.20 21.32
N LEU A 11 3.64 -2.20 21.99
CA LEU A 11 3.83 -2.21 23.44
C LEU A 11 2.49 -2.20 24.19
N PHE A 12 1.54 -1.39 23.73
CA PHE A 12 0.20 -1.27 24.33
C PHE A 12 -0.85 -2.20 23.71
N GLY A 13 -0.45 -3.09 22.80
CA GLY A 13 -1.34 -4.02 22.09
C GLY A 13 -1.87 -5.18 22.96
N GLY A 14 -1.60 -5.19 24.27
CA GLY A 14 -2.11 -6.20 25.20
C GLY A 14 -1.24 -7.46 25.33
N PHE A 15 -0.27 -7.69 24.43
CA PHE A 15 0.65 -8.83 24.50
C PHE A 15 1.84 -8.57 25.43
N VAL A 16 2.54 -7.44 25.26
CA VAL A 16 3.72 -7.09 26.07
C VAL A 16 3.29 -6.51 27.43
N MET A 17 2.34 -5.57 27.41
CA MET A 17 1.69 -5.08 28.62
C MET A 17 0.21 -5.46 28.62
N ALA A 18 -0.16 -6.32 29.57
CA ALA A 18 -1.54 -6.69 29.80
C ALA A 18 -2.34 -5.49 30.33
N LYS A 19 -3.65 -5.49 30.07
CA LYS A 19 -4.57 -4.39 30.40
C LYS A 19 -4.52 -3.95 31.86
N ASN A 20 -4.26 -4.88 32.79
CA ASN A 20 -4.19 -4.66 34.23
C ASN A 20 -2.93 -3.90 34.70
N VAL A 21 -1.87 -3.87 33.90
CA VAL A 21 -0.60 -3.19 34.25
C VAL A 21 -0.53 -1.79 33.64
N ILE A 22 -1.38 -1.49 32.65
CA ILE A 22 -1.39 -0.19 31.97
C ILE A 22 -1.93 0.88 32.93
N PRO A 23 -1.22 2.02 33.12
CA PRO A 23 -1.71 3.13 33.93
C PRO A 23 -3.05 3.68 33.42
N ASP A 24 -3.96 4.06 34.33
CA ASP A 24 -5.32 4.50 33.98
C ASP A 24 -5.36 5.68 33.00
N TRP A 25 -4.35 6.56 33.03
CA TRP A 25 -4.27 7.70 32.11
C TRP A 25 -3.84 7.32 30.68
N LEU A 26 -3.30 6.12 30.46
CA LEU A 26 -2.92 5.56 29.14
C LEU A 26 -3.88 4.50 28.62
N ILE A 27 -4.89 4.10 29.40
CA ILE A 27 -5.79 3.01 29.03
C ILE A 27 -6.57 3.28 27.74
N TRP A 28 -6.79 4.54 27.39
CA TRP A 28 -7.49 4.92 26.16
C TRP A 28 -6.75 4.43 24.90
N VAL A 29 -5.40 4.44 24.92
CA VAL A 29 -4.58 3.96 23.79
C VAL A 29 -4.85 2.47 23.53
N TYR A 30 -4.98 1.67 24.60
CA TYR A 30 -5.32 0.25 24.50
C TYR A 30 -6.61 0.03 23.71
N TRP A 31 -7.63 0.90 23.84
CA TRP A 31 -8.90 0.77 23.13
C TRP A 31 -8.86 1.22 21.66
N PHE A 32 -7.87 2.03 21.27
CA PHE A 32 -7.70 2.47 19.88
C PHE A 32 -6.84 1.52 19.04
N VAL A 33 -5.95 0.75 19.67
CA VAL A 33 -5.04 -0.16 18.97
C VAL A 33 -5.80 -1.41 18.52
N PRO A 34 -5.85 -1.74 17.22
CA PRO A 34 -6.57 -2.92 16.72
C PRO A 34 -5.97 -4.25 17.23
N ASP A 35 -4.68 -4.27 17.57
CA ASP A 35 -4.00 -5.45 18.08
C ASP A 35 -4.60 -5.93 19.41
N SER A 36 -5.04 -5.00 20.28
CA SER A 36 -5.64 -5.35 21.57
C SER A 36 -6.99 -6.07 21.42
N TRP A 37 -7.80 -5.62 20.46
CA TRP A 37 -9.08 -6.23 20.10
C TRP A 37 -8.87 -7.61 19.47
N THR A 38 -7.86 -7.73 18.61
CA THR A 38 -7.49 -9.01 17.99
C THR A 38 -7.02 -10.03 19.03
N LEU A 39 -6.13 -9.63 19.93
CA LEU A 39 -5.61 -10.49 20.99
C LEU A 39 -6.73 -10.92 21.94
N ARG A 40 -7.62 -10.00 22.32
CA ARG A 40 -8.81 -10.32 23.12
C ARG A 40 -9.67 -11.37 22.43
N GLY A 41 -10.06 -11.14 21.17
CA GLY A 41 -10.91 -12.05 20.42
C GLY A 41 -10.28 -13.44 20.30
N LEU A 42 -8.97 -13.52 20.05
CA LEU A 42 -8.22 -14.77 19.98
C LEU A 42 -8.21 -15.50 21.33
N CYS A 43 -7.89 -14.80 22.42
CA CYS A 43 -7.88 -15.38 23.77
C CYS A 43 -9.26 -15.93 24.13
N VAL A 44 -10.33 -15.16 23.92
CA VAL A 44 -11.69 -15.62 24.22
C VAL A 44 -12.03 -16.84 23.36
N ASN A 45 -11.75 -16.81 22.06
CA ASN A 45 -12.00 -17.95 21.17
C ASN A 45 -11.26 -19.23 21.62
N GLN A 46 -10.00 -19.09 22.03
CA GLN A 46 -9.15 -20.21 22.44
C GLN A 46 -9.55 -20.79 23.80
N TYR A 47 -9.70 -19.93 24.82
CA TYR A 47 -9.95 -20.35 26.19
C TYR A 47 -11.42 -20.68 26.47
N ARG A 48 -12.35 -20.25 25.62
CA ARG A 48 -13.75 -20.70 25.64
C ARG A 48 -14.02 -21.98 24.85
N ALA A 49 -12.99 -22.57 24.24
CA ALA A 49 -13.15 -23.86 23.56
C ALA A 49 -13.43 -24.97 24.59
N ALA A 50 -14.19 -26.00 24.19
CA ALA A 50 -14.64 -27.09 25.06
C ALA A 50 -13.49 -27.81 25.80
N LYS A 51 -12.29 -27.85 25.22
CA LYS A 51 -11.08 -28.41 25.85
C LYS A 51 -10.66 -27.67 27.12
N PHE A 52 -10.87 -26.35 27.17
CA PHE A 52 -10.45 -25.49 28.28
C PHE A 52 -11.61 -25.07 29.18
N ASP A 53 -12.85 -25.31 28.74
CA ASP A 53 -14.08 -25.03 29.48
C ASP A 53 -14.46 -26.15 30.47
N VAL A 54 -13.46 -26.64 31.21
CA VAL A 54 -13.57 -27.75 32.19
C VAL A 54 -13.23 -27.29 33.61
N CYS A 55 -13.77 -27.99 34.60
CA CYS A 55 -13.48 -27.72 36.02
C CYS A 55 -12.12 -28.26 36.46
N VAL A 56 -11.77 -29.47 36.01
CA VAL A 56 -10.49 -30.10 36.34
C VAL A 56 -9.61 -30.08 35.10
N TYR A 57 -8.42 -29.52 35.21
CA TYR A 57 -7.42 -29.52 34.16
C TYR A 57 -6.04 -29.77 34.73
N ASP A 58 -5.33 -30.75 34.17
CA ASP A 58 -3.98 -31.14 34.58
C ASP A 58 -3.83 -31.40 36.10
N GLY A 59 -4.85 -32.01 36.70
CA GLY A 59 -4.87 -32.38 38.13
C GLY A 59 -5.28 -31.25 39.09
N VAL A 60 -5.62 -30.05 38.59
CA VAL A 60 -6.09 -28.91 39.40
C VAL A 60 -7.60 -28.71 39.20
N ASP A 61 -8.37 -28.58 40.28
CA ASP A 61 -9.82 -28.33 40.26
C ASP A 61 -10.14 -26.83 40.48
N TYR A 62 -10.31 -26.12 39.36
CA TYR A 62 -10.60 -24.68 39.33
C TYR A 62 -12.01 -24.34 39.85
N CYS A 63 -12.97 -25.26 39.73
CA CYS A 63 -14.33 -25.02 40.18
C CYS A 63 -14.42 -25.05 41.72
N SER A 64 -13.67 -25.94 42.36
CA SER A 64 -13.63 -26.02 43.83
C SER A 64 -12.90 -24.84 44.47
N GLU A 65 -11.81 -24.37 43.84
CA GLU A 65 -10.91 -23.37 44.44
C GLU A 65 -11.31 -21.93 44.07
N TYR A 66 -11.73 -21.70 42.83
CA TYR A 66 -12.01 -20.36 42.29
C TYR A 66 -13.47 -20.16 41.87
N ASN A 67 -14.32 -21.18 41.99
CA ASN A 67 -15.74 -21.16 41.57
C ASN A 67 -15.93 -20.73 40.10
N MET A 68 -14.97 -21.07 39.24
CA MET A 68 -14.99 -20.78 37.81
C MET A 68 -14.27 -21.87 37.03
N LYS A 69 -14.58 -21.99 35.75
CA LYS A 69 -13.89 -22.94 34.86
C LYS A 69 -12.49 -22.44 34.51
N MET A 70 -11.59 -23.36 34.16
CA MET A 70 -10.20 -23.02 33.87
C MET A 70 -10.05 -21.92 32.79
N GLY A 71 -10.81 -22.01 31.69
CA GLY A 71 -10.78 -21.00 30.64
C GLY A 71 -11.20 -19.60 31.12
N GLU A 72 -12.21 -19.50 31.99
CA GLU A 72 -12.64 -18.22 32.56
C GLU A 72 -11.62 -17.66 33.55
N TYR A 73 -11.00 -18.53 34.34
CA TYR A 73 -9.95 -18.17 35.28
C TYR A 73 -8.75 -17.53 34.56
N LEU A 74 -8.25 -18.18 33.51
CA LEU A 74 -7.12 -17.67 32.73
C LEU A 74 -7.47 -16.34 32.04
N LEU A 75 -8.65 -16.23 31.45
CA LEU A 75 -9.11 -14.97 30.84
C LEU A 75 -9.18 -13.83 31.87
N LYS A 76 -9.68 -14.12 33.08
CA LYS A 76 -9.79 -13.14 34.17
C LYS A 76 -8.42 -12.67 34.65
N GLN A 77 -7.42 -13.55 34.70
CA GLN A 77 -6.06 -13.21 35.12
C GLN A 77 -5.41 -12.16 34.19
N TYR A 78 -5.70 -12.22 32.89
CA TYR A 78 -5.24 -11.23 31.90
C TYR A 78 -6.20 -10.04 31.73
N ALA A 79 -7.19 -9.90 32.62
CA ALA A 79 -8.24 -8.88 32.55
C ALA A 79 -9.00 -8.85 31.20
N VAL A 80 -9.16 -10.03 30.58
CA VAL A 80 -9.89 -10.24 29.33
C VAL A 80 -11.33 -10.67 29.67
N PRO A 81 -12.36 -10.02 29.11
CA PRO A 81 -13.74 -10.42 29.37
C PRO A 81 -14.05 -11.81 28.78
N SER A 82 -14.70 -12.68 29.54
CA SER A 82 -14.98 -14.07 29.16
C SER A 82 -16.27 -14.27 28.35
N GLY A 83 -17.11 -13.24 28.22
CA GLY A 83 -18.40 -13.35 27.55
C GLY A 83 -18.26 -13.63 26.05
N HIS A 84 -18.98 -14.63 25.54
CA HIS A 84 -18.96 -14.98 24.11
C HIS A 84 -19.37 -13.82 23.19
N SER A 85 -20.23 -12.90 23.65
CA SER A 85 -20.65 -11.72 22.88
C SER A 85 -19.48 -10.81 22.50
N TRP A 86 -18.39 -10.79 23.28
CA TRP A 86 -17.22 -9.98 22.99
C TRP A 86 -16.54 -10.36 21.68
N VAL A 87 -16.57 -11.64 21.29
CA VAL A 87 -15.98 -12.10 20.02
C VAL A 87 -16.69 -11.44 18.83
N CYS A 88 -18.02 -11.35 18.86
CA CYS A 88 -18.77 -10.68 17.80
C CYS A 88 -18.46 -9.18 17.74
N ILE A 89 -18.36 -8.52 18.91
CA ILE A 89 -18.00 -7.10 18.98
C ILE A 89 -16.59 -6.89 18.43
N ASP A 90 -15.64 -7.78 18.75
CA ASP A 90 -14.27 -7.73 18.25
C ASP A 90 -14.22 -7.84 16.72
N ILE A 91 -14.97 -8.78 16.14
CA ILE A 91 -15.06 -8.94 14.68
C ILE A 91 -15.66 -7.70 14.03
N ILE A 92 -16.76 -7.17 14.57
CA ILE A 92 -17.41 -5.96 14.03
C ILE A 92 -16.45 -4.78 14.09
N TYR A 93 -15.77 -4.58 15.22
CA TYR A 93 -14.78 -3.53 15.39
C TYR A 93 -13.65 -3.64 14.37
N LEU A 94 -13.10 -4.85 14.16
CA LEU A 94 -12.03 -5.09 13.19
C LEU A 94 -12.47 -4.82 11.75
N CYS A 95 -13.70 -5.19 11.39
CA CYS A 95 -14.27 -4.86 10.09
C CYS A 95 -14.45 -3.34 9.91
N CYS A 96 -14.97 -2.66 10.94
CA CYS A 96 -15.17 -1.22 10.92
C CYS A 96 -13.86 -0.45 10.81
N ILE A 97 -12.83 -0.82 11.59
CA ILE A 97 -11.54 -0.13 11.57
C ILE A 97 -10.79 -0.37 10.25
N TYR A 98 -10.91 -1.57 9.67
CA TYR A 98 -10.39 -1.87 8.34
C TYR A 98 -11.05 -0.98 7.28
N ALA A 99 -12.38 -0.93 7.24
CA ALA A 99 -13.11 -0.07 6.30
C ALA A 99 -12.77 1.42 6.49
N PHE A 100 -12.61 1.86 7.74
CA PHE A 100 -12.21 3.22 8.07
C PHE A 100 -10.81 3.57 7.53
N PHE A 101 -9.80 2.72 7.77
CA PHE A 101 -8.45 2.96 7.25
C PHE A 101 -8.39 2.85 5.72
N MET A 102 -9.15 1.94 5.11
CA MET A 102 -9.27 1.86 3.66
C MET A 102 -9.93 3.11 3.07
N GLY A 103 -10.99 3.60 3.72
CA GLY A 103 -11.68 4.83 3.31
C GLY A 103 -10.80 6.07 3.46
N LEU A 104 -10.08 6.20 4.57
CA LEU A 104 -9.07 7.27 4.75
C LEU A 104 -7.95 7.15 3.71
N GLY A 105 -7.48 5.94 3.40
CA GLY A 105 -6.49 5.70 2.37
C GLY A 105 -6.98 6.17 1.00
N ALA A 106 -8.20 5.78 0.61
CA ALA A 106 -8.82 6.23 -0.63
C ALA A 106 -8.99 7.76 -0.66
N PHE A 107 -9.50 8.35 0.43
CA PHE A 107 -9.67 9.80 0.55
C PHE A 107 -8.34 10.56 0.44
N VAL A 108 -7.29 10.06 1.08
CA VAL A 108 -5.94 10.65 1.01
C VAL A 108 -5.40 10.56 -0.41
N LEU A 109 -5.59 9.44 -1.12
CA LEU A 109 -5.14 9.28 -2.50
C LEU A 109 -5.95 10.15 -3.47
N GLU A 110 -7.24 10.36 -3.21
CA GLU A 110 -8.09 11.23 -4.01
C GLU A 110 -7.75 12.71 -3.81
N TYR A 111 -7.48 13.14 -2.58
CA TYR A 111 -7.20 14.54 -2.26
C TYR A 111 -5.72 14.92 -2.43
N LYS A 112 -4.79 14.00 -2.18
CA LYS A 112 -3.38 14.12 -2.56
C LYS A 112 -3.16 13.40 -3.87
N ARG A 113 -3.62 14.02 -4.95
CA ARG A 113 -3.14 13.69 -6.29
C ARG A 113 -1.62 13.87 -6.28
N TYR A 114 -0.88 12.76 -6.32
CA TYR A 114 0.55 12.78 -6.61
C TYR A 114 0.66 13.13 -8.09
N ASP A 115 0.43 14.40 -8.43
CA ASP A 115 0.71 14.88 -9.76
C ASP A 115 2.20 14.58 -10.00
N GLY A 116 2.45 13.77 -11.04
CA GLY A 116 3.81 13.41 -11.44
C GLY A 116 4.65 14.67 -11.66
N PRO A 117 5.99 14.53 -11.69
CA PRO A 117 6.90 15.67 -11.75
C PRO A 117 6.46 16.67 -12.84
N THR A 118 6.19 17.90 -12.40
CA THR A 118 5.70 19.04 -13.19
C THR A 118 6.75 19.60 -14.15
N THR A 119 7.57 18.76 -14.77
CA THR A 119 8.53 19.16 -15.80
C THR A 119 7.97 19.10 -17.21
N ILE A 120 6.74 18.62 -17.42
CA ILE A 120 6.14 18.54 -18.76
C ILE A 120 4.83 19.35 -18.79
N SER A 121 4.97 20.64 -19.09
CA SER A 121 3.84 21.54 -19.32
C SER A 121 3.30 21.31 -20.74
N LEU A 122 2.20 20.58 -20.87
CA LEU A 122 1.54 20.33 -22.17
C LEU A 122 0.74 21.57 -22.59
N LYS A 123 1.19 22.27 -23.64
CA LYS A 123 0.47 23.41 -24.21
C LYS A 123 -0.81 22.97 -24.95
N PRO A 124 -1.95 23.65 -24.77
CA PRO A 124 -3.16 23.38 -25.55
C PRO A 124 -2.94 23.72 -27.04
N LYS A 125 -3.48 22.88 -27.93
CA LYS A 125 -3.29 22.87 -29.40
C LYS A 125 -3.78 24.12 -30.15
N HIS A 126 -4.29 25.15 -29.49
CA HIS A 126 -4.99 26.24 -30.19
C HIS A 126 -4.21 27.54 -30.40
N GLU A 127 -2.94 27.60 -30.01
CA GLU A 127 -2.07 28.75 -30.34
C GLU A 127 -0.75 28.25 -30.94
N ALA A 128 -0.85 27.62 -32.12
CA ALA A 128 0.29 27.50 -33.02
C ALA A 128 0.38 28.79 -33.84
N ASN A 129 0.98 29.84 -33.26
CA ASN A 129 1.68 30.80 -34.09
C ASN A 129 2.99 30.14 -34.51
N ASP A 130 3.14 29.95 -35.81
CA ASP A 130 4.36 29.48 -36.45
C ASP A 130 5.52 30.40 -36.05
N ASN A 131 6.42 29.86 -35.23
CA ASN A 131 7.84 30.21 -35.07
C ASN A 131 8.27 29.92 -33.63
N GLU A 132 8.72 28.70 -33.34
CA GLU A 132 9.94 28.48 -32.55
C GLU A 132 10.28 27.00 -32.42
N THR A 133 11.58 26.79 -32.39
CA THR A 133 12.33 25.57 -32.54
C THR A 133 12.32 24.73 -31.25
N ASP A 134 12.33 23.40 -31.44
CA ASP A 134 12.95 22.41 -30.54
C ASP A 134 12.34 22.18 -29.14
N SER A 135 11.46 21.18 -29.05
CA SER A 135 11.46 20.22 -27.92
C SER A 135 10.66 18.97 -28.27
N THR A 136 11.30 17.83 -28.05
CA THR A 136 10.99 16.51 -28.62
C THR A 136 9.89 15.75 -27.88
N ASP A 137 8.79 16.38 -27.46
CA ASP A 137 7.77 15.68 -26.66
C ASP A 137 6.36 16.28 -26.83
N SER A 138 5.75 16.07 -28.00
CA SER A 138 4.41 16.56 -28.34
C SER A 138 3.32 15.63 -27.78
N TYR A 139 3.16 15.56 -26.46
CA TYR A 139 1.97 14.93 -25.90
C TYR A 139 0.78 15.91 -26.01
N VAL A 140 -0.25 15.51 -26.74
CA VAL A 140 -1.45 16.35 -26.93
C VAL A 140 -2.53 15.87 -25.96
N LEU A 141 -3.16 16.79 -25.24
CA LEU A 141 -4.28 16.51 -24.33
C LEU A 141 -5.47 15.98 -25.15
N ALA A 142 -5.71 14.66 -25.13
CA ALA A 142 -6.88 14.06 -25.77
C ALA A 142 -8.10 14.18 -24.84
N THR A 143 -9.13 14.90 -25.27
CA THR A 143 -10.42 14.98 -24.58
C THR A 143 -11.29 13.78 -24.95
N THR A 144 -11.91 13.14 -23.94
CA THR A 144 -12.86 12.04 -24.15
C THR A 144 -14.11 12.56 -24.86
N PRO A 145 -14.65 11.90 -25.91
CA PRO A 145 -15.84 12.37 -26.58
C PRO A 145 -17.03 12.30 -25.61
N LYS A 146 -17.46 13.44 -25.10
CA LYS A 146 -18.73 13.54 -24.38
C LYS A 146 -19.83 13.50 -25.43
N HIS A 147 -20.66 12.45 -25.38
CA HIS A 147 -21.84 12.29 -26.24
C HIS A 147 -22.75 13.52 -26.07
N SER A 148 -22.67 14.46 -27.00
CA SER A 148 -23.63 15.55 -27.16
C SER A 148 -24.39 15.24 -28.44
N GLY A 149 -25.61 14.71 -28.27
CA GLY A 149 -26.45 14.32 -29.38
C GLY A 149 -26.82 15.51 -30.26
N THR A 150 -26.72 15.32 -31.58
CA THR A 150 -27.63 15.90 -32.56
C THR A 150 -27.60 15.00 -33.78
N MET A 151 -28.76 14.45 -34.13
CA MET A 151 -28.94 13.56 -35.27
C MET A 151 -28.78 14.32 -36.60
N SER A 152 -28.15 13.70 -37.58
CA SER A 152 -28.55 13.80 -39.00
C SER A 152 -27.91 12.69 -39.84
N GLY A 153 -28.75 11.87 -40.46
CA GLY A 153 -28.50 11.35 -41.82
C GLY A 153 -27.74 10.03 -41.99
N SER A 154 -28.52 8.94 -42.07
CA SER A 154 -28.37 7.82 -43.01
C SER A 154 -27.16 6.86 -42.91
N GLY A 155 -27.40 5.71 -42.25
CA GLY A 155 -27.08 4.39 -42.81
C GLY A 155 -25.70 3.76 -42.52
N SER A 156 -25.48 3.25 -41.30
CA SER A 156 -24.70 2.02 -41.06
C SER A 156 -24.79 1.54 -39.59
N PRO A 157 -24.65 0.23 -39.32
CA PRO A 157 -24.93 -0.35 -38.01
C PRO A 157 -23.90 0.03 -36.96
N MET A 158 -24.37 0.04 -35.72
CA MET A 158 -23.72 0.49 -34.50
C MET A 158 -22.34 -0.11 -34.27
N GLY A 159 -21.41 0.72 -33.78
CA GLY A 159 -20.43 0.28 -32.79
C GLY A 159 -18.97 0.19 -33.19
N GLU A 160 -18.55 0.74 -34.33
CA GLU A 160 -17.12 0.76 -34.68
C GLU A 160 -16.68 2.15 -35.13
N VAL A 161 -15.83 2.80 -34.33
CA VAL A 161 -15.11 4.01 -34.71
C VAL A 161 -13.69 3.59 -35.07
N VAL A 162 -13.44 3.42 -36.37
CA VAL A 162 -12.09 3.19 -36.89
C VAL A 162 -11.33 4.50 -36.81
N LEU A 163 -10.38 4.61 -35.88
CA LEU A 163 -9.39 5.69 -35.91
C LEU A 163 -8.37 5.34 -36.99
N ASP A 164 -8.41 6.06 -38.10
CA ASP A 164 -7.36 5.99 -39.12
C ASP A 164 -6.11 6.70 -38.56
N VAL A 165 -5.29 5.94 -37.84
CA VAL A 165 -4.00 6.42 -37.34
C VAL A 165 -3.07 6.43 -38.56
N PRO A 166 -2.60 7.60 -39.04
CA PRO A 166 -1.60 7.60 -40.09
C PRO A 166 -0.40 6.80 -39.57
N ARG A 167 -0.10 5.67 -40.21
CA ARG A 167 1.15 4.95 -39.95
C ARG A 167 2.26 5.93 -40.29
N ARG A 168 2.82 6.56 -39.26
CA ARG A 168 4.07 7.29 -39.36
C ARG A 168 5.10 6.24 -39.70
N GLU A 169 5.41 6.10 -40.99
CA GLU A 169 6.62 5.42 -41.41
C GLU A 169 7.75 6.04 -40.58
N LYS A 170 8.40 5.23 -39.75
CA LYS A 170 9.56 5.71 -39.00
C LYS A 170 10.59 6.06 -40.04
N VAL A 171 10.69 7.34 -40.37
CA VAL A 171 11.78 7.91 -41.16
C VAL A 171 13.02 7.78 -40.29
N PHE A 172 13.64 6.60 -40.32
CA PHE A 172 14.94 6.36 -39.73
C PHE A 172 15.96 6.94 -40.70
N THR A 173 16.52 8.10 -40.36
CA THR A 173 17.69 8.63 -41.06
C THR A 173 18.91 7.94 -40.47
N PRO A 174 19.57 7.01 -41.19
CA PRO A 174 20.75 6.34 -40.68
C PRO A 174 21.88 7.37 -40.54
N VAL A 175 22.29 7.64 -39.30
CA VAL A 175 23.50 8.43 -39.04
C VAL A 175 24.68 7.46 -39.00
N THR A 176 25.58 7.58 -39.96
CA THR A 176 26.84 6.82 -39.99
C THR A 176 27.89 7.59 -39.20
N ILE A 177 28.37 7.02 -38.11
CA ILE A 177 29.46 7.59 -37.31
C ILE A 177 30.75 6.91 -37.77
N ALA A 178 31.70 7.70 -38.26
CA ALA A 178 33.07 7.26 -38.52
C ALA A 178 33.98 7.92 -37.47
N PHE A 179 34.79 7.11 -36.80
CA PHE A 179 35.82 7.60 -35.88
C PHE A 179 37.12 7.73 -36.65
N GLN A 180 37.80 8.86 -36.48
CA GLN A 180 39.14 9.10 -37.01
C GLN A 180 40.06 9.34 -35.82
N ASP A 181 41.21 8.66 -35.81
CA ASP A 181 42.22 8.74 -34.74
C ASP A 181 41.67 8.29 -33.36
N LEU A 182 41.02 7.11 -33.34
CA LEU A 182 40.50 6.53 -32.10
C LEU A 182 41.62 5.81 -31.33
N HIS A 183 41.93 6.34 -30.15
CA HIS A 183 42.90 5.75 -29.23
C HIS A 183 42.21 5.21 -27.98
N TYR A 184 42.32 3.92 -27.71
CA TYR A 184 41.78 3.29 -26.50
C TYR A 184 42.90 2.72 -25.63
N PHE A 185 42.90 3.11 -24.35
CA PHE A 185 43.93 2.71 -23.40
C PHE A 185 43.33 1.96 -22.20
N VAL A 186 44.00 0.90 -21.76
CA VAL A 186 43.61 0.11 -20.57
C VAL A 186 44.80 0.00 -19.62
N PRO A 187 44.59 0.13 -18.29
CA PRO A 187 45.64 -0.08 -17.30
C PRO A 187 46.20 -1.51 -17.33
N LYS A 188 47.52 -1.67 -17.26
CA LYS A 188 48.13 -3.01 -17.20
C LYS A 188 47.73 -3.74 -15.90
N PRO A 189 47.24 -4.98 -15.97
CA PRO A 189 46.80 -5.73 -14.78
C PRO A 189 47.95 -6.09 -13.81
N GLY A 190 49.21 -5.93 -14.21
CA GLY A 190 50.39 -6.13 -13.35
C GLY A 190 51.03 -4.86 -12.80
N ASN A 191 50.73 -3.69 -13.36
CA ASN A 191 51.26 -2.41 -12.87
C ASN A 191 50.32 -1.25 -13.28
N PRO A 192 49.43 -0.79 -12.39
CA PRO A 192 48.33 0.12 -12.74
C PRO A 192 48.77 1.54 -13.10
N LYS A 193 50.08 1.85 -13.02
CA LYS A 193 50.65 3.15 -13.42
C LYS A 193 51.05 3.22 -14.90
N GLU A 194 51.03 2.09 -15.61
CA GLU A 194 51.28 2.03 -17.05
C GLU A 194 49.99 1.69 -17.80
N SER A 195 49.67 2.47 -18.82
CA SER A 195 48.54 2.22 -19.73
C SER A 195 49.03 1.55 -21.02
N LEU A 196 48.33 0.50 -21.45
CA LEU A 196 48.50 -0.13 -22.76
C LEU A 196 47.51 0.48 -23.76
N GLU A 197 47.99 0.81 -24.95
CA GLU A 197 47.15 1.19 -26.08
C GLU A 197 46.68 -0.08 -26.81
N LEU A 198 45.36 -0.27 -26.90
CA LEU A 198 44.77 -1.49 -27.48
C LEU A 198 44.12 -1.24 -28.85
N LEU A 199 43.70 0.00 -29.13
CA LEU A 199 43.13 0.39 -30.41
C LEU A 199 43.77 1.69 -30.85
N LYS A 200 44.23 1.69 -32.10
CA LYS A 200 44.72 2.86 -32.85
C LYS A 200 44.19 2.71 -34.27
N GLY A 201 43.28 3.60 -34.67
CA GLY A 201 42.63 3.57 -35.98
C GLY A 201 42.31 4.95 -36.48
#